data_AF-A0A086J059-F1
#
_entry.id   AF-A0A086J059-F1
#
_cell.length_a   1.000
_cell.length_b   1.000
_cell.length_c   1.000
_cell.angle_alpha   90.00
_cell.angle_beta   90.00
_cell.angle_gamma   90.00
#
_symmetry.space_group_name_H-M   'P 1'
#
loop_
_entity.id
_entity.type
_entity.pdbx_description
1 polymer ?
#
loop_
_entity_poly.entity_id
_entity_poly.type
_entity_poly.pdbx_seq_one_letter_code
_entity_poly.pdbx_strand_id
1 'polypeptide(L)'
;MEAKEHKEEIHAQDPIPETEEEQIRRRREEYTKLSEKDDIIFSASAILYRFQIETKSWVGRGKGKLRVSLEPTSKKYRITQIREKVFKLGCNHYIEKETVLTKYSLAEHSWMWTTFGDDCGDGLDKTQKLLTRFTTAEDAEKFFAAVEKGRAQAEKPKEEREGPAEKKAEHTEEAKEDKEESQDGDKPSKPETKAQDDAPKAEEKEDAKKD
;
A
#
# COMPACT_ATOMS: atom_id res chain seq x y z
N MET A 1 21.22 0.42 -74.58
CA MET A 1 21.84 0.33 -73.25
C MET A 1 20.71 0.16 -72.25
N GLU A 2 20.65 -0.95 -71.55
CA GLU A 2 19.58 -1.21 -70.58
C GLU A 2 19.84 -0.46 -69.27
N ALA A 3 18.86 0.30 -68.80
CA ALA A 3 18.89 0.86 -67.46
C ALA A 3 18.51 -0.26 -66.47
N LYS A 4 19.48 -0.72 -65.67
CA LYS A 4 19.20 -1.61 -64.55
C LYS A 4 18.64 -0.79 -63.39
N GLU A 5 17.34 -0.93 -63.12
CA GLU A 5 16.75 -0.46 -61.87
C GLU A 5 17.45 -1.15 -60.68
N HIS A 6 18.02 -0.35 -59.79
CA HIS A 6 18.54 -0.84 -58.53
C HIS A 6 17.41 -0.83 -57.51
N LYS A 7 16.85 -2.01 -57.24
CA LYS A 7 15.81 -2.17 -56.22
C LYS A 7 16.50 -2.18 -54.85
N GLU A 8 16.40 -1.08 -54.10
CA GLU A 8 16.87 -1.07 -52.72
C GLU A 8 16.05 -2.05 -51.88
N GLU A 9 16.74 -3.10 -51.42
CA GLU A 9 16.18 -4.06 -50.48
C GLU A 9 16.19 -3.40 -49.10
N ILE A 10 15.01 -2.91 -48.68
CA ILE A 10 14.80 -2.32 -47.35
C ILE A 10 15.11 -3.35 -46.27
N HIS A 11 16.36 -3.30 -45.80
CA HIS A 11 16.86 -4.17 -44.74
C HIS A 11 16.05 -3.88 -43.47
N ALA A 12 15.17 -4.81 -43.11
CA ALA A 12 14.39 -4.72 -41.88
C ALA A 12 15.38 -4.78 -40.70
N GLN A 13 15.70 -3.62 -40.12
CA GLN A 13 16.53 -3.55 -38.93
C GLN A 13 15.83 -4.31 -37.80
N ASP A 14 16.53 -5.31 -37.25
CA ASP A 14 16.10 -5.96 -36.02
C ASP A 14 15.82 -4.89 -34.95
N PRO A 15 14.72 -5.00 -34.19
CA PRO A 15 14.34 -3.98 -33.23
C PRO A 15 15.45 -3.81 -32.18
N ILE A 16 15.96 -2.57 -32.07
CA ILE A 16 17.00 -2.20 -31.11
C ILE A 16 16.52 -2.60 -29.70
N PRO A 17 17.33 -3.31 -28.90
CA PRO A 17 16.93 -3.73 -27.57
C PRO A 17 16.66 -2.52 -26.66
N GLU A 18 15.43 -2.41 -26.15
CA GLU A 18 14.97 -1.33 -25.27
C GLU A 18 15.83 -1.24 -24.00
N THR A 19 16.37 -0.06 -23.72
CA THR A 19 17.29 0.16 -22.58
C THR A 19 16.58 -0.07 -21.24
N GLU A 20 17.34 -0.36 -20.17
CA GLU A 20 16.73 -0.56 -18.84
C GLU A 20 15.98 0.69 -18.34
N GLU A 21 16.46 1.90 -18.70
CA GLU A 21 15.82 3.17 -18.37
C GLU A 21 14.47 3.33 -19.09
N GLU A 22 14.38 2.98 -20.37
CA GLU A 22 13.14 3.01 -21.13
C GLU A 22 12.13 1.99 -20.62
N GLN A 23 12.58 0.78 -20.29
CA GLN A 23 11.75 -0.24 -19.63
C GLN A 23 11.21 0.26 -18.28
N ILE A 24 12.04 0.97 -17.49
CA ILE A 24 11.63 1.56 -16.21
C ILE A 24 10.60 2.69 -16.42
N ARG A 25 10.80 3.56 -17.41
CA ARG A 25 9.83 4.59 -17.81
C ARG A 25 8.50 3.96 -18.18
N ARG A 26 8.51 2.98 -19.08
CA ARG A 26 7.32 2.27 -19.56
C ARG A 26 6.54 1.60 -18.42
N ARG A 27 7.23 0.89 -17.52
CA ARG A 27 6.62 0.28 -16.31
C ARG A 27 5.98 1.32 -15.40
N ARG A 28 6.59 2.50 -15.24
CA ARG A 28 6.00 3.61 -14.47
C ARG A 28 4.71 4.13 -15.10
N GLU A 29 4.70 4.35 -16.41
CA GLU A 29 3.52 4.83 -17.15
C GLU A 29 2.36 3.81 -17.12
N GLU A 30 2.67 2.52 -17.30
CA GLU A 30 1.70 1.42 -17.17
C GLU A 30 1.08 1.37 -15.78
N TYR A 31 1.89 1.54 -14.73
CA TYR A 31 1.41 1.64 -13.36
C TYR A 31 0.52 2.87 -13.12
N THR A 32 0.86 4.05 -13.64
CA THR A 32 -0.01 5.24 -13.52
C THR A 32 -1.39 4.94 -14.12
N LYS A 33 -1.43 4.34 -15.31
CA LYS A 33 -2.69 3.94 -15.97
C LYS A 33 -3.45 2.85 -15.21
N LEU A 34 -2.76 1.96 -14.49
CA LEU A 34 -3.40 0.97 -13.59
C LEU A 34 -3.95 1.64 -12.33
N SER A 35 -3.22 2.62 -11.79
CA SER A 35 -3.59 3.42 -10.61
C SER A 35 -4.85 4.25 -10.83
N GLU A 36 -5.07 4.75 -12.05
CA GLU A 36 -6.20 5.63 -12.40
C GLU A 36 -7.51 4.86 -12.64
N LYS A 37 -7.44 3.53 -12.80
CA LYS A 37 -8.63 2.68 -13.04
C LYS A 37 -9.39 2.32 -11.77
N ASP A 38 -8.77 2.41 -10.60
CA ASP A 38 -9.38 2.02 -9.32
C ASP A 38 -9.55 3.20 -8.38
N ASP A 39 -10.60 3.14 -7.56
CA ASP A 39 -10.78 4.04 -6.43
C ASP A 39 -9.78 3.68 -5.31
N ILE A 40 -8.77 4.52 -5.08
CA ILE A 40 -7.76 4.31 -4.02
C ILE A 40 -8.40 4.56 -2.65
N ILE A 41 -8.46 3.52 -1.82
CA ILE A 41 -9.01 3.56 -0.46
C ILE A 41 -7.90 3.81 0.58
N PHE A 42 -6.70 3.26 0.34
CA PHE A 42 -5.52 3.43 1.18
C PHE A 42 -4.25 3.40 0.33
N SER A 43 -3.21 4.16 0.72
CA SER A 43 -1.95 4.29 -0.03
C SER A 43 -0.81 4.81 0.84
N ALA A 44 0.05 3.92 1.34
CA ALA A 44 1.18 4.28 2.20
C ALA A 44 2.49 3.58 1.78
N SER A 45 3.62 4.11 2.23
CA SER A 45 4.93 3.49 2.03
C SER A 45 5.12 2.32 3.00
N ALA A 46 5.44 1.14 2.48
CA ALA A 46 5.61 -0.07 3.27
C ALA A 46 6.72 -0.97 2.72
N ILE A 47 7.26 -1.82 3.60
CA ILE A 47 8.10 -2.95 3.20
C ILE A 47 7.21 -4.20 3.22
N LEU A 48 7.30 -5.01 2.18
CA LEU A 48 6.61 -6.29 2.01
C LEU A 48 7.63 -7.43 2.03
N TYR A 49 7.30 -8.45 2.78
CA TYR A 49 8.03 -9.70 2.93
C TYR A 49 7.12 -10.86 2.53
N ARG A 50 7.72 -11.95 2.03
CA ARG A 50 7.06 -13.26 1.90
C ARG A 50 7.70 -14.24 2.86
N PHE A 51 6.94 -15.23 3.30
CA PHE A 51 7.47 -16.35 4.06
C PHE A 51 8.06 -17.37 3.09
N GLN A 52 9.33 -17.73 3.28
CA GLN A 52 9.99 -18.78 2.52
C GLN A 52 9.90 -20.10 3.28
N ILE A 53 9.39 -21.15 2.64
CA ILE A 53 9.04 -22.42 3.31
C ILE A 53 10.29 -23.24 3.63
N GLU A 54 11.26 -23.29 2.72
CA GLU A 54 12.47 -24.13 2.86
C GLU A 54 13.33 -23.66 4.05
N THR A 55 13.49 -22.34 4.20
CA THR A 55 14.28 -21.70 5.25
C THR A 55 13.45 -21.32 6.48
N LYS A 56 12.13 -21.47 6.42
CA LYS A 56 11.15 -21.05 7.46
C LYS A 56 11.33 -19.60 7.90
N SER A 57 11.70 -18.70 6.98
CA SER A 57 12.11 -17.33 7.29
C SER A 57 11.36 -16.29 6.45
N TRP A 58 11.31 -15.05 6.95
CA TRP A 58 10.79 -13.91 6.19
C TRP A 58 11.88 -13.35 5.29
N VAL A 59 11.58 -13.26 4.00
CA VAL A 59 12.49 -12.68 2.99
C VAL A 59 11.83 -11.48 2.32
N GLY A 60 12.62 -10.42 2.11
CA GLY A 60 12.13 -9.21 1.46
C GLY A 60 11.57 -9.50 0.06
N ARG A 61 10.38 -8.97 -0.24
CA ARG A 61 9.75 -9.07 -1.56
C ARG A 61 9.73 -7.72 -2.27
N GLY A 62 9.45 -6.63 -1.56
CA GLY A 62 9.43 -5.29 -2.14
C GLY A 62 9.35 -4.17 -1.11
N LYS A 63 9.99 -3.03 -1.39
CA LYS A 63 9.75 -1.77 -0.69
C LYS A 63 9.06 -0.82 -1.66
N GLY A 64 8.02 -0.14 -1.21
CA GLY A 64 7.36 0.92 -1.98
C GLY A 64 5.93 1.15 -1.55
N LYS A 65 5.10 1.73 -2.43
CA LYS A 65 3.75 2.14 -2.07
C LYS A 65 2.82 0.93 -2.10
N LEU A 66 2.35 0.52 -0.92
CA LEU A 66 1.30 -0.48 -0.73
C LEU A 66 -0.05 0.23 -0.73
N ARG A 67 -1.04 -0.37 -1.40
CA ARG A 67 -2.35 0.23 -1.65
C ARG A 67 -3.45 -0.79 -1.43
N VAL A 68 -4.58 -0.28 -0.96
CA VAL A 68 -5.87 -0.95 -1.05
C VAL A 68 -6.74 -0.10 -1.99
N SER A 69 -7.27 -0.72 -3.04
CA SER A 69 -8.09 -0.04 -4.05
C SER A 69 -9.36 -0.85 -4.35
N LEU A 70 -10.40 -0.16 -4.81
CA LEU A 70 -11.68 -0.75 -5.20
C LEU A 70 -11.80 -0.70 -6.73
N GLU A 71 -11.97 -1.88 -7.35
CA GLU A 71 -12.18 -1.99 -8.79
C GLU A 71 -13.61 -1.56 -9.16
N PRO A 72 -13.82 -0.51 -9.97
CA PRO A 72 -15.15 0.09 -10.16
C PRO A 72 -16.15 -0.83 -10.85
N THR A 73 -15.67 -1.79 -11.65
CA THR A 73 -16.52 -2.73 -12.42
C THR A 73 -16.99 -3.91 -11.57
N SER A 74 -16.07 -4.61 -10.88
CA SER A 74 -16.39 -5.81 -10.09
C SER A 74 -16.78 -5.52 -8.63
N LYS A 75 -16.59 -4.26 -8.20
CA LYS A 75 -16.69 -3.80 -6.80
C LYS A 75 -15.89 -4.64 -5.81
N LYS A 76 -14.81 -5.30 -6.28
CA LYS A 76 -13.85 -6.02 -5.44
C LYS A 76 -12.73 -5.10 -4.98
N TYR A 77 -12.31 -5.30 -3.73
CA TYR A 77 -11.12 -4.64 -3.19
C TYR A 77 -9.89 -5.46 -3.56
N ARG A 78 -8.76 -4.82 -3.89
CA ARG A 78 -7.45 -5.47 -4.08
C ARG A 78 -6.36 -4.85 -3.23
N ILE A 79 -5.35 -5.66 -2.90
CA ILE A 79 -4.08 -5.22 -2.32
C ILE A 79 -3.04 -5.24 -3.42
N THR A 80 -2.40 -4.09 -3.67
CA THR A 80 -1.28 -3.97 -4.62
C THR A 80 -0.09 -3.27 -3.98
N GLN A 81 1.11 -3.72 -4.32
CA GLN A 81 2.35 -2.99 -4.02
C GLN A 81 3.11 -2.75 -5.32
N ILE A 82 3.68 -1.57 -5.51
CA ILE A 82 4.74 -1.35 -6.51
C ILE A 82 6.07 -1.15 -5.83
N ARG A 83 7.09 -1.85 -6.32
CA ARG A 83 8.47 -1.78 -5.85
C ARG A 83 9.11 -0.47 -6.34
N GLU A 84 9.74 0.25 -5.43
CA GLU A 84 10.59 1.41 -5.73
C GLU A 84 11.69 1.05 -6.75
N LYS A 85 12.10 2.05 -7.54
CA LYS A 85 13.12 1.98 -8.61
C LYS A 85 12.76 1.10 -9.82
N VAL A 86 12.28 -0.13 -9.62
CA VAL A 86 12.03 -1.10 -10.71
C VAL A 86 10.61 -1.04 -11.29
N PHE A 87 9.66 -0.41 -10.58
CA PHE A 87 8.25 -0.23 -10.98
C PHE A 87 7.54 -1.54 -11.35
N LYS A 88 7.91 -2.65 -10.71
CA LYS A 88 7.26 -3.96 -10.81
C LYS A 88 6.33 -4.20 -9.61
N LEU A 89 5.35 -5.09 -9.76
CA LEU A 89 4.45 -5.49 -8.67
C LEU A 89 5.22 -6.24 -7.57
N GLY A 90 4.94 -5.90 -6.31
CA GLY A 90 5.39 -6.62 -5.11
C GLY A 90 4.35 -7.63 -4.61
N CYS A 91 3.07 -7.30 -4.77
CA CYS A 91 1.91 -8.18 -4.65
C CYS A 91 0.77 -7.62 -5.51
N ASN A 92 -0.18 -8.47 -5.86
CA ASN A 92 -1.39 -8.10 -6.58
C ASN A 92 -2.44 -9.21 -6.39
N HIS A 93 -3.40 -9.01 -5.49
CA HIS A 93 -4.47 -9.97 -5.23
C HIS A 93 -5.73 -9.25 -4.74
N TYR A 94 -6.89 -9.85 -5.00
CA TYR A 94 -8.14 -9.40 -4.40
C TYR A 94 -8.17 -9.71 -2.90
N ILE A 95 -8.96 -8.94 -2.16
CA ILE A 95 -9.30 -9.22 -0.77
C ILE A 95 -10.48 -10.18 -0.77
N GLU A 96 -10.26 -11.37 -0.23
CA GLU A 96 -11.23 -12.45 -0.10
C GLU A 96 -11.67 -12.59 1.38
N LYS A 97 -12.75 -13.32 1.66
CA LYS A 97 -13.22 -13.52 3.04
C LYS A 97 -12.19 -14.26 3.91
N GLU A 98 -11.26 -14.99 3.30
CA GLU A 98 -10.12 -15.65 3.93
C GLU A 98 -8.93 -14.71 4.20
N THR A 99 -8.95 -13.46 3.71
CA THR A 99 -7.86 -12.47 3.89
C THR A 99 -7.91 -11.86 5.30
N VAL A 100 -7.48 -12.65 6.29
CA VAL A 100 -7.45 -12.24 7.70
C VAL A 100 -6.09 -11.63 8.06
N LEU A 101 -6.09 -10.37 8.47
CA LEU A 101 -4.88 -9.70 8.98
C LEU A 101 -4.62 -10.10 10.44
N THR A 102 -3.40 -10.55 10.73
CA THR A 102 -2.92 -10.86 12.08
C THR A 102 -1.76 -9.92 12.43
N LYS A 103 -1.74 -9.35 13.64
CA LYS A 103 -0.59 -8.56 14.13
C LYS A 103 0.65 -9.44 14.20
N TYR A 104 1.78 -8.95 13.70
CA TYR A 104 3.05 -9.67 13.81
C TYR A 104 3.78 -9.26 15.10
N SER A 105 3.75 -10.12 16.13
CA SER A 105 4.26 -9.79 17.48
C SER A 105 5.75 -9.46 17.54
N LEU A 106 6.54 -9.82 16.51
CA LEU A 106 7.99 -9.58 16.46
C LEU A 106 8.38 -8.27 15.75
N ALA A 107 7.42 -7.49 15.24
CA ALA A 107 7.70 -6.14 14.72
C ALA A 107 6.49 -5.21 14.85
N GLU A 108 6.73 -3.97 15.26
CA GLU A 108 5.68 -2.95 15.34
C GLU A 108 5.15 -2.57 13.96
N HIS A 109 3.96 -1.98 13.93
CA HIS A 109 3.29 -1.45 12.73
C HIS A 109 3.21 -2.49 11.58
N SER A 110 3.07 -3.77 11.94
CA SER A 110 3.23 -4.89 11.02
C SER A 110 2.03 -5.85 11.01
N TRP A 111 1.59 -6.21 9.81
CA TRP A 111 0.45 -7.09 9.57
C TRP A 111 0.84 -8.27 8.68
N MET A 112 0.37 -9.46 9.07
CA MET A 112 0.60 -10.72 8.38
C MET A 112 -0.72 -11.28 7.86
N TRP A 113 -0.72 -11.85 6.65
CA TRP A 113 -1.88 -12.54 6.08
C TRP A 113 -1.46 -13.65 5.10
N THR A 114 -2.43 -14.45 4.68
CA THR A 114 -2.29 -15.40 3.57
C THR A 114 -3.19 -14.95 2.43
N THR A 115 -2.71 -15.08 1.21
CA THR A 115 -3.49 -14.91 -0.03
C THR A 115 -3.31 -16.17 -0.88
N PHE A 116 -4.32 -16.52 -1.68
CA PHE A 116 -4.34 -17.71 -2.55
C PHE A 116 -4.18 -17.37 -4.05
N GLY A 117 -4.29 -16.08 -4.39
CA GLY A 117 -4.40 -15.58 -5.76
C GLY A 117 -3.43 -14.43 -6.08
N ASP A 118 -2.22 -14.44 -5.52
CA ASP A 118 -1.23 -13.39 -5.78
C ASP A 118 -0.64 -13.50 -7.20
N ASP A 119 -0.86 -12.46 -8.00
CA ASP A 119 -0.53 -12.41 -9.42
C ASP A 119 0.36 -11.18 -9.72
N CYS A 120 1.56 -11.18 -9.13
CA CYS A 120 2.52 -10.09 -9.27
C CYS A 120 3.59 -10.34 -10.35
N GLY A 121 3.46 -11.43 -11.13
CA GLY A 121 4.34 -11.75 -12.26
C GLY A 121 5.78 -12.12 -11.91
N ASP A 122 6.06 -12.59 -10.68
CA ASP A 122 7.40 -13.03 -10.27
C ASP A 122 7.65 -14.55 -10.40
N GLY A 123 6.69 -15.30 -10.95
CA GLY A 123 6.80 -16.74 -11.20
C GLY A 123 6.71 -17.63 -9.96
N LEU A 124 6.38 -17.05 -8.79
CA LEU A 124 6.13 -17.79 -7.56
C LEU A 124 4.71 -18.37 -7.52
N ASP A 125 4.47 -19.29 -6.57
CA ASP A 125 3.13 -19.82 -6.29
C ASP A 125 2.14 -18.70 -5.97
N LYS A 126 0.91 -18.80 -6.48
CA LYS A 126 -0.15 -17.82 -6.19
C LYS A 126 -0.58 -17.80 -4.72
N THR A 127 -0.37 -18.92 -4.00
CA THR A 127 -0.56 -18.96 -2.55
C THR A 127 0.69 -18.41 -1.85
N GLN A 128 0.53 -17.26 -1.20
CA GLN A 128 1.63 -16.54 -0.55
C GLN A 128 1.23 -16.18 0.89
N LYS A 129 2.14 -16.43 1.83
CA LYS A 129 2.05 -15.88 3.17
C LYS A 129 2.89 -14.60 3.23
N LEU A 130 2.22 -13.48 3.48
CA LEU A 130 2.78 -12.13 3.39
C LEU A 130 2.85 -11.47 4.75
N LEU A 131 3.84 -10.60 4.91
CA LEU A 131 4.02 -9.71 6.05
C LEU A 131 4.35 -8.34 5.49
N THR A 132 3.67 -7.29 5.96
CA THR A 132 4.05 -5.92 5.65
C THR A 132 4.36 -5.14 6.93
N ARG A 133 5.30 -4.19 6.82
CA ARG A 133 5.65 -3.22 7.86
C ARG A 133 5.52 -1.81 7.32
N PHE A 134 4.78 -0.97 8.03
CA PHE A 134 4.61 0.45 7.72
C PHE A 134 5.64 1.32 8.47
N THR A 135 5.79 2.57 8.02
CA THR A 135 6.62 3.57 8.71
C THR A 135 5.96 4.08 9.99
N THR A 136 4.63 4.18 10.02
CA THR A 136 3.86 4.75 11.14
C THR A 136 2.80 3.75 11.65
N ALA A 137 2.42 3.89 12.92
CA ALA A 137 1.28 3.15 13.48
C ALA A 137 -0.04 3.51 12.78
N GLU A 138 -0.24 4.79 12.46
CA GLU A 138 -1.44 5.30 11.79
C GLU A 138 -1.64 4.67 10.40
N ASP A 139 -0.58 4.54 9.60
CA ASP A 139 -0.63 3.84 8.31
C ASP A 139 -1.00 2.37 8.47
N ALA A 140 -0.47 1.70 9.50
CA ALA A 140 -0.80 0.31 9.79
C ALA A 140 -2.27 0.13 10.20
N GLU A 141 -2.82 1.04 10.99
CA GLU A 141 -4.24 1.00 11.40
C GLU A 141 -5.18 1.34 10.24
N LYS A 142 -4.84 2.34 9.41
CA LYS A 142 -5.58 2.66 8.18
C LYS A 142 -5.56 1.51 7.17
N PHE A 143 -4.42 0.82 7.02
CA PHE A 143 -4.33 -0.39 6.19
C PHE A 143 -5.27 -1.47 6.71
N PHE A 144 -5.24 -1.74 8.02
CA PHE A 144 -6.11 -2.73 8.64
C PHE A 144 -7.59 -2.40 8.38
N ALA A 145 -8.03 -1.18 8.69
CA ALA A 145 -9.41 -0.75 8.45
C ALA A 145 -9.83 -0.87 6.96
N ALA A 146 -8.93 -0.56 6.02
CA ALA A 146 -9.20 -0.69 4.59
C ALA A 146 -9.33 -2.16 4.15
N VAL A 147 -8.53 -3.08 4.70
CA VAL A 147 -8.62 -4.51 4.41
C VAL A 147 -9.86 -5.14 5.05
N GLU A 148 -10.18 -4.81 6.31
CA GLU A 148 -11.42 -5.27 6.97
C GLU A 148 -12.67 -4.81 6.19
N LYS A 149 -12.70 -3.56 5.71
CA LYS A 149 -13.76 -3.06 4.82
C LYS A 149 -13.87 -3.87 3.53
N GLY A 150 -12.72 -4.22 2.93
CA GLY A 150 -12.67 -5.08 1.75
C GLY A 150 -13.21 -6.49 2.05
N ARG A 151 -12.84 -7.08 3.20
CA ARG A 151 -13.27 -8.42 3.61
C ARG A 151 -14.78 -8.48 3.90
N ALA A 152 -15.32 -7.49 4.59
CA ALA A 152 -16.77 -7.40 4.85
C ALA A 152 -17.59 -7.25 3.55
N GLN A 153 -17.06 -6.59 2.52
CA GLN A 153 -17.66 -6.61 1.18
C GLN A 153 -17.44 -7.94 0.46
N ALA A 154 -16.32 -8.63 0.72
CA ALA A 154 -16.00 -9.95 0.19
C ALA A 154 -16.86 -11.09 0.75
N GLU A 155 -17.64 -10.86 1.81
CA GLU A 155 -18.61 -11.82 2.37
C GLU A 155 -20.02 -11.72 1.75
N LYS A 156 -20.41 -10.56 1.21
CA LYS A 156 -21.77 -10.34 0.66
C LYS A 156 -22.05 -11.11 -0.64
N PRO A 157 -23.30 -11.50 -0.95
CA PRO A 157 -23.67 -12.04 -2.26
C PRO A 157 -23.24 -11.14 -3.42
N LYS A 158 -22.91 -11.71 -4.58
CA LYS A 158 -22.40 -10.97 -5.75
C LYS A 158 -23.38 -9.90 -6.26
N GLU A 159 -24.67 -10.22 -6.21
CA GLU A 159 -25.77 -9.35 -6.64
C GLU A 159 -25.89 -8.07 -5.80
N GLU A 160 -25.54 -8.11 -4.51
CA GLU A 160 -25.49 -6.92 -3.65
C GLU A 160 -24.26 -6.03 -3.91
N ARG A 161 -23.20 -6.59 -4.49
CA ARG A 161 -21.98 -5.83 -4.85
C ARG A 161 -22.15 -5.14 -6.20
N GLU A 162 -22.73 -5.83 -7.18
CA GLU A 162 -22.85 -5.40 -8.57
C GLU A 162 -24.22 -4.77 -8.88
N GLY A 163 -24.81 -4.05 -7.90
CA GLY A 163 -26.11 -3.38 -8.05
C GLY A 163 -26.17 -2.42 -9.25
N PRO A 164 -27.38 -2.09 -9.76
CA PRO A 164 -27.56 -1.45 -11.06
C PRO A 164 -26.67 -0.22 -11.23
N ALA A 165 -25.88 -0.21 -12.31
CA ALA A 165 -24.88 0.83 -12.56
C ALA A 165 -25.54 2.18 -12.87
N GLU A 166 -25.85 2.97 -11.83
CA GLU A 166 -26.30 4.34 -11.99
C GLU A 166 -25.16 5.23 -12.47
N LYS A 167 -25.48 6.02 -13.50
CA LYS A 167 -24.55 6.85 -14.25
C LYS A 167 -24.11 8.02 -13.35
N LYS A 168 -22.81 8.14 -13.08
CA LYS A 168 -22.27 9.36 -12.47
C LYS A 168 -22.34 10.48 -13.51
N ALA A 169 -23.34 11.34 -13.37
CA ALA A 169 -23.44 12.56 -14.15
C ALA A 169 -22.30 13.53 -13.80
N GLU A 170 -21.92 14.29 -14.81
CA GLU A 170 -20.85 15.27 -14.82
C GLU A 170 -21.23 16.50 -13.98
N HIS A 171 -20.28 17.00 -13.17
CA HIS A 171 -20.29 18.41 -12.77
C HIS A 171 -18.84 18.88 -12.63
N THR A 172 -18.47 19.82 -13.49
CA THR A 172 -17.18 20.51 -13.51
C THR A 172 -17.39 21.94 -13.01
N GLU A 173 -16.29 22.65 -12.75
CA GLU A 173 -16.20 24.10 -12.45
C GLU A 173 -16.74 24.56 -11.08
N GLU A 174 -16.10 25.49 -10.36
CA GLU A 174 -14.73 26.04 -10.47
C GLU A 174 -14.29 26.61 -9.11
N ALA A 175 -13.00 26.93 -8.96
CA ALA A 175 -12.44 27.48 -7.72
C ALA A 175 -12.55 29.02 -7.65
N LYS A 176 -12.53 29.57 -6.43
CA LYS A 176 -11.98 30.92 -6.15
C LYS A 176 -11.57 31.09 -4.69
N GLU A 177 -10.30 31.40 -4.47
CA GLU A 177 -9.77 32.05 -3.25
C GLU A 177 -10.12 33.54 -3.25
N ASP A 178 -10.22 34.18 -2.06
CA ASP A 178 -9.43 35.38 -1.74
C ASP A 178 -9.42 35.77 -0.24
N LYS A 179 -8.73 36.88 0.08
CA LYS A 179 -8.13 37.29 1.37
C LYS A 179 -8.62 38.72 1.79
N GLU A 180 -8.44 39.28 3.00
CA GLU A 180 -7.74 38.87 4.24
C GLU A 180 -8.23 39.66 5.49
N GLU A 181 -8.05 39.08 6.68
CA GLU A 181 -7.53 39.67 7.95
C GLU A 181 -7.93 41.07 8.49
N SER A 182 -8.36 41.11 9.77
CA SER A 182 -7.89 41.98 10.90
C SER A 182 -8.73 41.67 12.16
N GLN A 183 -8.20 41.19 13.29
CA GLN A 183 -7.31 41.78 14.32
C GLN A 183 -7.99 42.75 15.32
N ASP A 184 -8.16 42.33 16.58
CA ASP A 184 -7.59 42.93 17.82
C ASP A 184 -7.83 41.95 19.01
N GLY A 185 -6.86 41.64 19.89
CA GLY A 185 -6.69 42.26 21.23
C GLY A 185 -7.57 41.56 22.31
N ASP A 186 -7.15 41.13 23.51
CA ASP A 186 -5.91 41.30 24.29
C ASP A 186 -5.74 40.15 25.34
N LYS A 187 -4.56 40.02 25.98
CA LYS A 187 -4.19 39.04 27.03
C LYS A 187 -3.44 39.79 28.15
N PRO A 188 -3.83 39.72 29.45
CA PRO A 188 -3.27 38.70 30.38
C PRO A 188 -4.20 38.33 31.59
N SER A 189 -4.01 37.29 32.42
CA SER A 189 -2.85 37.04 33.31
C SER A 189 -2.94 35.69 34.05
N LYS A 190 -1.80 35.18 34.56
CA LYS A 190 -1.63 34.08 35.55
C LYS A 190 -1.54 34.69 36.97
N PRO A 191 -1.89 33.97 38.07
CA PRO A 191 -0.88 33.28 38.92
C PRO A 191 -1.39 31.87 39.37
N GLU A 192 -0.61 30.83 39.73
CA GLU A 192 0.43 30.68 40.78
C GLU A 192 -0.13 30.94 42.21
N THR A 193 0.08 30.11 43.27
CA THR A 193 0.99 28.96 43.51
C THR A 193 0.48 28.08 44.68
N LYS A 194 1.03 26.84 44.78
CA LYS A 194 1.38 25.98 45.96
C LYS A 194 0.65 24.63 45.98
N ALA A 195 1.29 23.46 46.02
CA ALA A 195 2.49 22.94 46.73
C ALA A 195 2.20 22.33 48.11
N GLN A 196 2.35 21.00 48.19
CA GLN A 196 2.80 20.14 49.31
C GLN A 196 2.75 18.68 48.76
N ASP A 197 3.87 17.98 48.62
CA ASP A 197 4.66 17.30 49.67
C ASP A 197 3.92 16.11 50.28
N ASP A 198 4.35 14.88 49.95
CA ASP A 198 4.65 13.87 50.95
C ASP A 198 5.46 12.68 50.37
N ALA A 199 6.63 12.45 50.96
CA ALA A 199 7.41 11.22 50.90
C ALA A 199 8.06 11.06 52.27
N PRO A 200 7.94 9.90 52.93
CA PRO A 200 8.97 8.86 52.80
C PRO A 200 8.33 7.45 52.82
N LYS A 201 9.01 6.29 52.91
CA LYS A 201 10.40 5.95 53.27
C LYS A 201 10.77 4.61 52.62
N ALA A 202 12.06 4.34 52.43
CA ALA A 202 12.57 3.01 52.11
C ALA A 202 12.33 2.00 53.26
N GLU A 203 12.26 0.72 52.91
CA GLU A 203 12.87 -0.32 53.75
C GLU A 203 13.51 -1.42 52.89
N GLU A 204 14.67 -1.86 53.36
CA GLU A 204 15.63 -2.75 52.71
C GLU A 204 15.55 -4.11 53.40
N LYS A 205 15.53 -5.21 52.63
CA LYS A 205 15.98 -6.51 53.13
C LYS A 205 16.74 -7.28 52.06
N GLU A 206 18.02 -7.50 52.35
CA GLU A 206 18.72 -8.70 51.93
C GLU A 206 17.92 -9.94 52.35
N ASP A 207 18.00 -11.01 51.56
CA ASP A 207 18.04 -12.33 52.17
C ASP A 207 18.98 -13.24 51.38
N ALA A 208 19.81 -13.98 52.10
CA ALA A 208 20.91 -14.73 51.54
C ALA A 208 20.76 -16.23 51.84
N LYS A 209 21.00 -17.03 50.80
CA LYS A 209 21.58 -18.39 50.88
C LYS A 209 20.77 -19.47 51.62
N LYS A 210 20.21 -20.40 50.83
CA LYS A 210 20.17 -21.87 51.03
C LYS A 210 19.31 -22.51 49.92
N ASP A 211 19.59 -23.68 49.37
CA ASP A 211 20.73 -24.63 49.49
C ASP A 211 21.13 -25.08 48.07
#